data_AF-Q4RR13-F1
#
_entry.id   AF-Q4RR13-F1
#
_cell.length_a   1.000
_cell.length_b   1.000
_cell.length_c   1.000
_cell.angle_alpha   90.00
_cell.angle_beta   90.00
_cell.angle_gamma   90.00
#
_symmetry.space_group_name_H-M   'P 1'
#
loop_
_entity.id
_entity.type
_entity.pdbx_description
1 polymer ?
#
loop_
_entity_poly.entity_id
_entity_poly.type
_entity_poly.pdbx_seq_one_letter_code
_entity_poly.pdbx_strand_id
1 'polypeptide(L)'
;MWEVQESLLLRRELPERRLGHAQAGVLRHDCVWREMVPVGDNPPGGADPHQEENAEGQMRVREAAAHRGDAVARGGRGQRGKGDDGGRCCRTASVFLQTSGDPWPQRPSHTLFSEDEELSHLGTAVYPDVALINHSCLPSVIVTYNGTSADVRAVRDMNPGDEVLISYIDVLYPTEDRNTRLRESYYFTCQCQECGSQSSDQAKLKLRKRSDPAEAEVINTMVRYARKCIREFRVFKNSNTPASTLLEMCEQSLDEMGAVFDESNVYMLHMMYQAMGVCLYMQDPDGALRYGEKIAKYYRKLYPAYSLNLSSLYLKLGRLYFGMERNSECISVLKKAKAIMEVTHGKNHFYVTELDRQMKE
;
A
#
# COMPACT_ATOMS: atom_id res chain seq x y z
N MET A 1 25.10 28.79 -23.64
CA MET A 1 26.29 28.26 -22.95
C MET A 1 25.75 27.50 -21.74
N TRP A 2 25.26 26.27 -21.89
CA TRP A 2 26.01 25.01 -22.04
C TRP A 2 27.25 24.96 -21.15
N GLU A 3 27.14 24.27 -20.03
CA GLU A 3 28.23 23.43 -19.51
C GLU A 3 27.61 22.24 -18.79
N VAL A 4 27.75 21.09 -19.46
CA VAL A 4 27.40 19.74 -19.00
C VAL A 4 28.67 19.16 -18.41
N GLN A 5 28.66 18.77 -17.14
CA GLN A 5 29.72 17.91 -16.60
C GLN A 5 29.28 16.45 -16.72
N GLU A 6 29.92 15.76 -17.68
CA GLU A 6 29.93 14.32 -17.81
C GLU A 6 30.47 13.66 -16.52
N SER A 7 29.78 12.63 -16.04
CA SER A 7 30.37 11.62 -15.16
C SER A 7 30.05 10.22 -15.67
N LEU A 8 30.98 9.72 -16.49
CA LEU A 8 31.44 8.33 -16.61
C LEU A 8 30.41 7.21 -16.41
N LEU A 9 29.82 6.79 -17.52
CA LEU A 9 29.22 5.46 -17.72
C LEU A 9 30.28 4.36 -17.59
N LEU A 10 30.30 3.65 -16.45
CA LEU A 10 30.92 2.33 -16.36
C LEU A 10 29.94 1.30 -16.96
N ARG A 11 30.06 1.07 -18.27
CA ARG A 11 29.49 -0.12 -18.92
C ARG A 11 30.17 -1.35 -18.31
N ARG A 12 29.44 -2.10 -17.47
CA ARG A 12 29.75 -3.52 -17.25
C ARG A 12 28.92 -4.32 -18.23
N GLU A 13 29.59 -4.90 -19.22
CA GLU A 13 29.04 -5.95 -20.06
C GLU A 13 28.65 -7.14 -19.18
N LEU A 14 27.37 -7.52 -19.19
CA LEU A 14 26.90 -8.79 -18.65
C LEU A 14 26.91 -9.81 -19.79
N PRO A 15 27.47 -11.02 -19.60
CA PRO A 15 27.54 -12.02 -20.66
C PRO A 15 26.16 -12.59 -20.96
N GLU A 16 25.84 -12.72 -22.25
CA GLU A 16 24.65 -13.39 -22.77
C GLU A 16 24.53 -14.82 -22.20
N ARG A 17 23.44 -15.12 -21.50
CA ARG A 17 22.99 -16.49 -21.28
C ARG A 17 21.57 -16.65 -21.80
N ARG A 18 21.42 -17.55 -22.78
CA ARG A 18 20.17 -18.02 -23.36
C ARG A 18 19.22 -18.49 -22.26
N LEU A 19 18.05 -17.88 -22.16
CA LEU A 19 16.95 -18.39 -21.34
C LEU A 19 15.93 -19.08 -22.25
N GLY A 20 15.84 -20.41 -22.12
CA GLY A 20 14.77 -21.20 -22.69
C GLY A 20 13.45 -20.96 -21.95
N HIS A 21 12.36 -21.04 -22.71
CA HIS A 21 10.95 -21.14 -22.34
C HIS A 21 10.55 -20.82 -20.88
N ALA A 22 9.93 -19.67 -20.66
CA ALA A 22 9.23 -19.32 -19.42
C ALA A 22 7.76 -19.79 -19.48
N GLN A 23 7.37 -20.69 -18.57
CA GLN A 23 5.98 -20.86 -18.13
C GLN A 23 5.67 -19.83 -17.03
N ALA A 24 4.41 -19.41 -16.92
CA ALA A 24 3.93 -18.47 -15.91
C ALA A 24 4.33 -18.89 -14.49
N GLY A 25 5.33 -18.22 -13.93
CA GLY A 25 5.88 -18.48 -12.60
C GLY A 25 5.61 -17.31 -11.65
N VAL A 26 5.32 -17.61 -10.40
CA VAL A 26 5.27 -16.62 -9.31
C VAL A 26 6.71 -16.30 -8.90
N LEU A 27 7.09 -15.03 -8.89
CA LEU A 27 8.36 -14.59 -8.30
C LEU A 27 8.19 -14.52 -6.78
N ARG A 28 8.98 -15.32 -6.04
CA ARG A 28 9.02 -15.35 -4.57
C ARG A 28 10.43 -15.00 -4.09
N HIS A 29 10.52 -14.12 -3.10
CA HIS A 29 11.79 -13.77 -2.43
C HIS A 29 11.63 -13.90 -0.91
N ASP A 30 12.49 -14.72 -0.28
CA ASP A 30 12.45 -15.02 1.16
C ASP A 30 13.53 -14.23 1.94
N CYS A 31 13.18 -13.78 3.15
CA CYS A 31 14.11 -13.17 4.11
C CYS A 31 14.46 -14.13 5.27
N VAL A 32 15.72 -14.12 5.71
CA VAL A 32 16.20 -14.90 6.88
C VAL A 32 16.20 -14.04 8.13
N TRP A 33 15.51 -14.49 9.19
CA TRP A 33 15.58 -13.91 10.54
C TRP A 33 16.92 -14.25 11.21
N ARG A 34 17.54 -13.29 11.91
CA ARG A 34 18.45 -13.59 13.03
C ARG A 34 17.70 -13.30 14.32
N GLU A 35 17.61 -14.29 15.21
CA GLU A 35 16.97 -14.21 16.52
C GLU A 35 17.49 -13.00 17.34
N MET A 36 16.57 -12.28 17.98
CA MET A 36 16.89 -11.30 19.03
C MET A 36 16.78 -12.00 20.38
N VAL A 37 17.87 -11.99 21.15
CA VAL A 37 17.87 -12.35 22.57
C VAL A 37 17.19 -11.21 23.35
N PRO A 38 16.28 -11.49 24.30
CA PRO A 38 15.63 -10.44 25.09
C PRO A 38 16.66 -9.65 25.88
N VAL A 39 16.65 -8.32 25.76
CA VAL A 39 17.33 -7.45 26.72
C VAL A 39 16.49 -7.50 28.00
N GLY A 40 17.02 -8.18 29.02
CA GLY A 40 16.36 -8.32 30.31
C GLY A 40 16.14 -6.97 31.01
N ASP A 41 15.06 -6.91 31.78
CA ASP A 41 14.71 -5.80 32.66
C ASP A 41 15.88 -5.44 33.58
N ASN A 42 16.27 -4.17 33.60
CA ASN A 42 17.13 -3.63 34.66
C ASN A 42 16.28 -2.85 35.68
N PRO A 43 16.51 -3.04 36.99
CA PRO A 43 15.67 -2.51 38.07
C PRO A 43 15.94 -1.01 38.36
N PRO A 44 15.09 -0.34 39.16
CA PRO A 44 15.12 1.11 39.31
C PRO A 44 16.15 1.57 40.35
N GLY A 45 16.92 2.61 40.02
CA GLY A 45 17.68 3.41 40.98
C GLY A 45 19.13 3.69 40.58
N GLY A 46 19.47 4.95 40.34
CA GLY A 46 20.87 5.40 40.26
C GLY A 46 21.11 6.65 39.41
N ALA A 47 21.06 7.80 40.08
CA ALA A 47 21.67 9.12 39.80
C ALA A 47 22.22 9.48 38.40
N ASP A 48 21.71 10.61 37.91
CA ASP A 48 22.37 11.55 36.98
C ASP A 48 23.69 12.06 37.58
N PRO A 49 24.79 12.13 36.80
CA PRO A 49 25.30 13.46 36.47
C PRO A 49 25.92 13.53 35.06
N HIS A 50 25.43 14.44 34.23
CA HIS A 50 26.18 15.59 33.70
C HIS A 50 25.48 16.14 32.45
N GLN A 51 24.87 17.30 32.64
CA GLN A 51 24.57 18.26 31.58
C GLN A 51 25.89 18.76 30.95
N GLU A 52 26.02 18.61 29.64
CA GLU A 52 26.70 19.60 28.80
C GLU A 52 25.80 19.90 27.61
N GLU A 53 25.14 21.06 27.66
CA GLU A 53 24.68 21.75 26.47
C GLU A 53 25.91 22.17 25.65
N ASN A 54 25.95 21.79 24.38
CA ASN A 54 26.64 22.58 23.37
C ASN A 54 25.75 22.72 22.15
N ALA A 55 25.58 23.98 21.76
CA ALA A 55 24.78 24.46 20.66
C ALA A 55 25.42 24.07 19.32
N GLU A 56 24.81 23.14 18.60
CA GLU A 56 24.80 23.05 17.14
C GLU A 56 23.90 21.88 16.72
N GLY A 57 22.76 22.19 16.10
CA GLY A 57 21.80 21.20 15.62
C GLY A 57 22.34 20.42 14.42
N GLN A 58 22.95 19.26 14.66
CA GLN A 58 23.18 18.21 13.64
C GLN A 58 23.01 16.82 14.27
N MET A 59 21.95 16.11 13.89
CA MET A 59 21.78 14.70 14.24
C MET A 59 22.70 13.86 13.35
N ARG A 60 23.86 13.45 13.87
CA ARG A 60 24.72 12.44 13.23
C ARG A 60 24.06 11.07 13.32
N VAL A 61 23.66 10.51 12.18
CA VAL A 61 23.37 9.07 12.07
C VAL A 61 24.68 8.33 12.27
N ARG A 62 24.82 7.60 13.39
CA ARG A 62 25.92 6.64 13.55
C ARG A 62 25.64 5.45 12.63
N GLU A 63 26.34 5.38 11.49
CA GLU A 63 26.48 4.13 10.74
C GLU A 63 27.15 3.09 11.65
N ALA A 64 26.46 2.00 11.94
CA ALA A 64 27.10 0.83 12.54
C ALA A 64 28.01 0.21 11.47
N ALA A 65 29.32 0.47 11.60
CA ALA A 65 30.34 -0.15 10.77
C ALA A 65 30.25 -1.68 10.89
N ALA A 66 30.00 -2.36 9.76
CA ALA A 66 30.11 -3.80 9.67
C ALA A 66 31.58 -4.20 9.86
N HIS A 67 31.92 -4.74 11.03
CA HIS A 67 33.22 -5.37 11.25
C HIS A 67 33.36 -6.56 10.29
N ARG A 68 34.38 -6.49 9.41
CA ARG A 68 34.88 -7.66 8.67
C ARG A 68 35.55 -8.59 9.67
N GLY A 69 34.90 -9.70 9.99
CA GLY A 69 35.53 -10.84 10.66
C GLY A 69 36.17 -11.74 9.62
N ASP A 70 37.49 -11.68 9.49
CA ASP A 70 38.29 -12.67 8.78
C ASP A 70 38.17 -14.03 9.50
N ALA A 71 37.45 -14.98 8.90
CA ALA A 71 37.47 -16.37 9.33
C ALA A 71 38.60 -17.10 8.58
N VAL A 72 39.73 -17.24 9.26
CA VAL A 72 40.87 -18.06 8.87
C VAL A 72 40.42 -19.52 8.71
N ALA A 73 40.62 -20.06 7.50
CA ALA A 73 40.42 -21.47 7.19
C ALA A 73 41.43 -22.36 7.94
N ARG A 74 40.94 -23.35 8.69
CA ARG A 74 41.71 -24.55 9.06
C ARG A 74 41.12 -25.75 8.34
N GLY A 75 41.98 -26.40 7.55
CA GLY A 75 41.61 -27.48 6.66
C GLY A 75 41.25 -28.79 7.34
N GLY A 76 40.36 -29.53 6.68
CA GLY A 76 40.11 -30.95 6.89
C GLY A 76 39.59 -31.53 5.58
N ARG A 77 40.34 -32.49 5.00
CA ARG A 77 39.97 -33.21 3.77
C ARG A 77 38.79 -34.14 4.06
N GLY A 78 37.79 -34.16 3.18
CA GLY A 78 36.70 -35.14 3.22
C GLY A 78 35.76 -35.07 2.03
N GLN A 79 36.10 -35.83 0.99
CA GLN A 79 35.30 -36.45 -0.08
C GLN A 79 34.06 -35.77 -0.71
N ARG A 80 34.03 -35.89 -2.04
CA ARG A 80 33.02 -35.41 -3.00
C ARG A 80 31.65 -36.05 -2.79
N GLY A 81 30.61 -35.23 -2.72
CA GLY A 81 29.25 -35.56 -3.15
C GLY A 81 28.79 -34.50 -4.17
N LYS A 82 28.44 -34.93 -5.38
CA LYS A 82 27.82 -34.07 -6.41
C LYS A 82 26.38 -33.78 -5.97
N GLY A 83 26.08 -32.53 -5.63
CA GLY A 83 24.73 -32.00 -5.46
C GLY A 83 24.60 -30.73 -6.28
N ASP A 84 23.61 -30.72 -7.17
CA ASP A 84 23.25 -29.59 -8.04
C ASP A 84 22.57 -28.50 -7.18
N ASP A 85 23.35 -27.62 -6.56
CA ASP A 85 22.81 -26.43 -5.90
C ASP A 85 22.86 -25.25 -6.88
N GLY A 86 21.73 -25.06 -7.58
CA GLY A 86 21.41 -23.81 -8.26
C GLY A 86 21.52 -22.66 -7.25
N GLY A 87 22.56 -21.86 -7.40
CA GLY A 87 22.90 -20.76 -6.50
C GLY A 87 21.74 -19.78 -6.35
N ARG A 88 21.02 -19.88 -5.23
CA ARG A 88 20.18 -18.81 -4.69
C ARG A 88 21.09 -17.61 -4.43
N CYS A 89 20.96 -16.57 -5.25
CA CYS A 89 21.55 -15.27 -4.95
C CYS A 89 20.73 -14.67 -3.78
N CYS A 90 21.15 -14.95 -2.56
CA CYS A 90 20.56 -14.38 -1.35
C CYS A 90 20.87 -12.88 -1.32
N ARG A 91 19.97 -12.05 -1.84
CA ARG A 91 20.02 -10.60 -1.64
C ARG A 91 19.13 -10.27 -0.45
N THR A 92 19.77 -9.89 0.65
CA THR A 92 19.14 -9.54 1.93
C THR A 92 18.21 -8.33 1.77
N ALA A 93 16.94 -8.50 2.13
CA ALA A 93 16.01 -7.41 2.39
C ALA A 93 16.17 -6.95 3.85
N SER A 94 16.15 -5.64 4.07
CA SER A 94 16.15 -5.05 5.42
C SER A 94 14.71 -4.66 5.77
N VAL A 95 14.16 -5.26 6.82
CA VAL A 95 12.85 -4.89 7.37
C VAL A 95 13.07 -3.90 8.50
N PHE A 96 12.43 -2.73 8.41
CA PHE A 96 12.39 -1.74 9.48
C PHE A 96 10.98 -1.73 10.07
N LEU A 97 10.84 -2.26 11.29
CA LEU A 97 9.63 -2.11 12.08
C LEU A 97 9.63 -0.70 12.68
N GLN A 98 9.05 0.26 11.97
CA GLN A 98 8.66 1.53 12.57
C GLN A 98 7.23 1.41 13.09
N THR A 99 7.07 1.42 14.41
CA THR A 99 5.78 1.66 15.08
C THR A 99 5.56 3.16 15.17
N SER A 100 5.07 3.78 14.10
CA SER A 100 4.56 5.15 14.16
C SER A 100 3.37 5.30 13.23
N GLY A 101 2.29 5.91 13.75
CA GLY A 101 0.96 6.02 13.14
C GLY A 101 0.86 6.91 11.90
N ASP A 102 1.83 6.83 11.00
CA ASP A 102 1.83 7.51 9.71
C ASP A 102 1.51 6.52 8.58
N PRO A 103 0.36 6.61 7.91
CA PRO A 103 0.17 5.87 6.66
C PRO A 103 0.97 6.47 5.48
N TRP A 104 1.56 7.67 5.62
CA TRP A 104 2.20 8.38 4.52
C TRP A 104 3.39 9.30 4.90
N PRO A 105 4.49 8.78 5.47
CA PRO A 105 5.77 9.47 5.32
C PRO A 105 6.16 9.47 3.83
N GLN A 106 6.91 10.48 3.40
CA GLN A 106 7.44 10.59 2.04
C GLN A 106 8.15 9.28 1.68
N ARG A 107 7.63 8.54 0.69
CA ARG A 107 8.20 7.24 0.30
C ARG A 107 9.61 7.47 -0.25
N PRO A 108 10.68 6.93 0.37
CA PRO A 108 11.89 6.70 -0.39
C PRO A 108 11.53 5.79 -1.56
N SER A 109 12.05 6.05 -2.75
CA SER A 109 11.60 5.46 -4.02
C SER A 109 11.65 3.92 -4.10
N HIS A 110 12.20 3.24 -3.09
CA HIS A 110 12.42 1.79 -3.03
C HIS A 110 11.78 1.11 -1.81
N THR A 111 11.01 1.86 -1.02
CA THR A 111 10.42 1.39 0.23
C THR A 111 8.98 0.94 0.00
N LEU A 112 8.68 -0.30 0.40
CA LEU A 112 7.34 -0.89 0.34
C LEU A 112 6.76 -1.02 1.76
N PHE A 113 5.48 -0.72 1.89
CA PHE A 113 4.74 -0.99 3.12
C PHE A 113 4.22 -2.41 3.07
N SER A 114 4.54 -3.17 4.12
CA SER A 114 3.88 -4.43 4.38
C SER A 114 2.51 -4.14 4.97
N GLU A 115 1.50 -4.74 4.39
CA GLU A 115 0.09 -4.53 4.71
C GLU A 115 -0.58 -5.89 4.97
N ASP A 116 -1.50 -5.94 5.93
CA ASP A 116 -2.33 -7.13 6.17
C ASP A 116 -3.47 -7.25 5.15
N GLU A 117 -4.34 -8.25 5.30
CA GLU A 117 -5.48 -8.44 4.40
C GLU A 117 -6.49 -7.28 4.40
N GLU A 118 -6.49 -6.43 5.43
CA GLU A 118 -7.31 -5.21 5.52
C GLU A 118 -6.58 -3.95 5.08
N LEU A 119 -5.35 -4.05 4.59
CA LEU A 119 -4.50 -2.92 4.26
C LEU A 119 -4.15 -2.05 5.48
N SER A 120 -4.07 -2.67 6.66
CA SER A 120 -3.49 -2.05 7.84
C SER A 120 -1.97 -2.09 7.72
N HIS A 121 -1.31 -0.98 8.05
CA HIS A 121 0.14 -0.89 7.97
C HIS A 121 0.80 -1.80 9.04
N LEU A 122 1.56 -2.80 8.60
CA LEU A 122 2.30 -3.71 9.48
C LEU A 122 3.75 -3.24 9.70
N GLY A 123 4.33 -2.59 8.69
CA GLY A 123 5.70 -2.09 8.77
C GLY A 123 6.28 -1.77 7.40
N THR A 124 7.59 -1.52 7.38
CA THR A 124 8.29 -1.02 6.22
C THR A 124 9.42 -1.97 5.81
N ALA A 125 9.53 -2.27 4.52
CA ALA A 125 10.55 -3.18 3.98
C ALA A 125 11.09 -2.70 2.63
N VAL A 126 12.29 -3.17 2.28
CA VAL A 126 12.93 -2.89 0.99
C VAL A 126 13.05 -4.19 0.21
N TYR A 127 12.43 -4.24 -0.97
CA TYR A 127 12.50 -5.38 -1.89
C TYR A 127 13.14 -4.93 -3.21
N PRO A 128 14.48 -5.03 -3.37
CA PRO A 128 15.18 -4.47 -4.53
C PRO A 128 14.65 -4.98 -5.87
N ASP A 129 14.32 -6.27 -5.96
CA ASP A 129 13.83 -6.87 -7.21
C ASP A 129 12.40 -6.42 -7.56
N VAL A 130 11.55 -6.17 -6.55
CA VAL A 130 10.21 -5.59 -6.74
C VAL A 130 10.30 -4.11 -7.07
N ALA A 131 11.29 -3.39 -6.52
CA ALA A 131 11.52 -1.97 -6.78
C ALA A 131 11.99 -1.67 -8.22
N LEU A 132 12.36 -2.70 -9.00
CA LEU A 132 12.62 -2.58 -10.44
C LEU A 132 11.34 -2.42 -11.27
N ILE A 133 10.18 -2.79 -10.72
CA ILE A 133 8.93 -2.85 -11.45
C ILE A 133 8.34 -1.45 -11.58
N ASN A 134 8.13 -0.98 -12.81
CA ASN A 134 7.61 0.35 -13.10
C ASN A 134 6.13 0.52 -12.73
N HIS A 135 5.69 1.78 -12.69
CA HIS A 135 4.31 2.14 -12.40
C HIS A 135 3.39 2.08 -13.63
N SER A 136 2.15 1.63 -13.42
CA SER A 136 1.01 1.94 -14.28
C SER A 136 -0.27 2.12 -13.46
N CYS A 137 -1.16 3.02 -13.88
CA CYS A 137 -2.52 3.09 -13.33
C CYS A 137 -3.42 1.93 -13.80
N LEU A 138 -2.95 1.17 -14.80
CA LEU A 138 -3.51 -0.11 -15.27
C LEU A 138 -2.44 -1.19 -15.06
N PRO A 139 -2.19 -1.62 -13.81
CA PRO A 139 -1.10 -2.55 -13.52
C PRO A 139 -1.35 -3.92 -14.15
N SER A 140 -0.27 -4.61 -14.54
CA SER A 140 -0.33 -6.01 -14.95
C SER A 140 -0.27 -6.97 -13.77
N VAL A 141 0.35 -6.55 -12.67
CA VAL A 141 0.57 -7.38 -11.49
C VAL A 141 0.23 -6.64 -10.20
N ILE A 142 -0.08 -7.40 -9.15
CA ILE A 142 -0.25 -6.92 -7.77
C ILE A 142 0.83 -7.55 -6.89
N VAL A 143 1.34 -6.76 -5.95
CA VAL A 143 2.28 -7.21 -4.91
C VAL A 143 1.48 -7.50 -3.65
N THR A 144 1.66 -8.69 -3.08
CA THR A 144 1.11 -9.11 -1.79
C THR A 144 2.23 -9.63 -0.90
N TYR A 145 1.99 -9.77 0.40
CA TYR A 145 3.01 -10.22 1.34
C TYR A 145 2.56 -11.49 2.06
N ASN A 146 3.47 -12.45 2.18
CA ASN A 146 3.32 -13.63 3.02
C ASN A 146 4.43 -13.62 4.07
N GLY A 147 4.11 -13.08 5.25
CA GLY A 147 5.12 -12.73 6.26
C GLY A 147 6.04 -11.64 5.73
N THR A 148 7.33 -11.95 5.57
CA THR A 148 8.37 -11.04 5.05
C THR A 148 8.71 -11.29 3.58
N SER A 149 8.00 -12.20 2.91
CA SER A 149 8.18 -12.49 1.49
C SER A 149 7.18 -11.71 0.65
N ALA A 150 7.65 -11.03 -0.40
CA ALA A 150 6.80 -10.36 -1.38
C ALA A 150 6.48 -11.32 -2.54
N ASP A 151 5.19 -11.51 -2.81
CA ASP A 151 4.67 -12.29 -3.93
C ASP A 151 4.13 -11.33 -5.00
N VAL A 152 4.59 -11.47 -6.24
CA VAL A 152 4.12 -10.69 -7.40
C VAL A 152 3.24 -11.58 -8.29
N ARG A 153 1.97 -11.19 -8.48
CA ARG A 153 0.98 -12.00 -9.22
C ARG A 153 0.29 -11.21 -10.33
N ALA A 154 0.16 -11.82 -11.49
CA ALA A 154 -0.57 -11.26 -12.62
C ALA A 154 -2.07 -11.14 -12.31
N VAL A 155 -2.64 -9.99 -12.68
CA VAL A 155 -4.07 -9.68 -12.54
C VAL A 155 -4.77 -9.43 -13.88
N ARG A 156 -4.04 -9.70 -14.96
CA ARG A 156 -4.52 -9.76 -16.35
C ARG A 156 -3.63 -10.72 -17.12
N ASP A 157 -4.10 -11.15 -18.29
CA ASP A 157 -3.29 -11.93 -19.20
C ASP A 157 -2.07 -11.13 -19.68
N MET A 158 -0.94 -11.83 -19.84
CA MET A 158 0.34 -11.25 -20.27
C MET A 158 1.01 -12.16 -21.31
N ASN A 159 1.60 -11.54 -22.32
CA ASN A 159 2.38 -12.20 -23.36
C ASN A 159 3.89 -12.05 -23.10
N PRO A 160 4.73 -12.95 -23.64
CA PRO A 160 6.16 -12.77 -23.63
C PRO A 160 6.57 -11.42 -24.24
N GLY A 161 7.31 -10.62 -23.49
CA GLY A 161 7.73 -9.27 -23.88
C GLY A 161 6.87 -8.14 -23.31
N ASP A 162 5.70 -8.44 -22.72
CA ASP A 162 4.91 -7.44 -22.01
C ASP A 162 5.64 -6.94 -20.75
N GLU A 163 5.57 -5.63 -20.52
CA GLU A 163 6.16 -5.03 -19.31
C GLU A 163 5.35 -5.42 -18.05
N VAL A 164 6.07 -5.80 -17.00
CA VAL A 164 5.53 -6.02 -15.67
C VAL A 164 5.37 -4.66 -14.98
N LEU A 165 4.15 -4.33 -14.57
CA LEU A 165 3.78 -3.00 -14.07
C LEU A 165 2.92 -3.14 -12.82
N ILE A 166 3.25 -2.38 -11.77
CA ILE A 166 2.49 -2.29 -10.51
C ILE A 166 1.87 -0.91 -10.33
N SER A 167 0.91 -0.77 -9.42
CA SER A 167 0.46 0.56 -9.00
C SER A 167 1.25 1.02 -7.78
N TYR A 168 1.79 2.24 -7.83
CA TYR A 168 2.51 2.87 -6.72
C TYR A 168 1.59 3.67 -5.80
N ILE A 169 0.36 3.90 -6.25
CA ILE A 169 -0.62 4.81 -5.65
C ILE A 169 -2.01 4.16 -5.72
N ASP A 170 -2.96 4.74 -4.98
CA ASP A 170 -4.36 4.41 -5.14
C ASP A 170 -4.89 4.89 -6.51
N VAL A 171 -5.42 3.95 -7.31
CA VAL A 171 -5.96 4.21 -8.64
C VAL A 171 -7.39 4.78 -8.62
N LEU A 172 -8.02 4.87 -7.44
CA LEU A 172 -9.36 5.44 -7.27
C LEU A 172 -9.46 6.88 -7.77
N TYR A 173 -8.42 7.69 -7.56
CA TYR A 173 -8.45 9.12 -7.83
C TYR A 173 -8.39 9.47 -9.33
N PRO A 174 -8.83 10.69 -9.73
CA PRO A 174 -8.73 11.19 -11.10
C PRO A 174 -7.29 11.39 -11.57
N THR A 175 -7.09 11.53 -12.89
CA THR A 175 -5.75 11.57 -13.50
C THR A 175 -4.87 12.70 -12.99
N GLU A 176 -5.45 13.88 -12.73
CA GLU A 176 -4.72 15.03 -12.18
C GLU A 176 -4.18 14.72 -10.77
N ASP A 177 -5.00 14.14 -9.90
CA ASP A 177 -4.62 13.78 -8.52
C ASP A 177 -3.54 12.70 -8.51
N ARG A 178 -3.72 11.66 -9.35
CA ARG A 178 -2.74 10.58 -9.51
C ARG A 178 -1.38 11.13 -9.94
N ASN A 179 -1.34 11.95 -11.00
CA ASN A 179 -0.08 12.51 -11.50
C ASN A 179 0.53 13.56 -10.58
N THR A 180 -0.27 14.29 -9.81
CA THR A 180 0.24 15.17 -8.75
C THR A 180 0.97 14.36 -7.70
N ARG A 181 0.36 13.27 -7.21
CA ARG A 181 1.00 12.38 -6.24
C ARG A 181 2.28 11.73 -6.77
N LEU A 182 2.27 11.29 -8.03
CA LEU A 182 3.44 10.67 -8.67
C LEU A 182 4.59 11.67 -8.83
N ARG A 183 4.32 12.90 -9.23
CA ARG A 183 5.34 13.95 -9.33
C ARG A 183 5.93 14.30 -7.97
N GLU A 184 5.10 14.41 -6.95
CA GLU A 184 5.54 14.76 -5.59
C GLU A 184 6.35 13.66 -4.90
N SER A 185 6.04 12.39 -5.17
CA SER A 185 6.65 11.25 -4.41
C SER A 185 7.69 10.47 -5.20
N TYR A 186 7.58 10.47 -6.54
CA TYR A 186 8.39 9.64 -7.42
C TYR A 186 8.99 10.44 -8.59
N TYR A 187 8.76 11.75 -8.66
CA TYR A 187 9.38 12.67 -9.61
C TYR A 187 9.14 12.35 -11.09
N PHE A 188 8.00 11.71 -11.43
CA PHE A 188 7.60 11.46 -12.82
C PHE A 188 6.11 11.70 -13.05
N THR A 189 5.74 11.86 -14.33
CA THR A 189 4.35 11.93 -14.80
C THR A 189 4.02 10.64 -15.56
N CYS A 190 2.96 9.95 -15.15
CA CYS A 190 2.51 8.71 -15.78
C CYS A 190 1.81 8.99 -17.12
N GLN A 191 2.22 8.26 -18.15
CA GLN A 191 1.68 8.33 -19.51
C GLN A 191 0.97 7.03 -19.94
N CYS A 192 0.56 6.20 -18.98
CA CYS A 192 -0.19 4.97 -19.29
C CYS A 192 -1.52 5.29 -20.00
N GLN A 193 -2.13 4.28 -20.64
CA GLN A 193 -3.38 4.44 -21.39
C GLN A 193 -4.46 5.19 -20.60
N GLU A 194 -4.66 4.88 -19.32
CA GLU A 194 -5.66 5.56 -18.48
C GLU A 194 -5.35 7.04 -18.25
N CYS A 195 -4.07 7.42 -18.11
CA CYS A 195 -3.67 8.81 -17.98
C CYS A 195 -3.75 9.56 -19.32
N GLY A 196 -3.55 8.87 -20.43
CA GLY A 196 -3.68 9.43 -21.78
C GLY A 196 -5.13 9.65 -22.21
N SER A 197 -6.02 8.70 -21.91
CA SER A 197 -7.45 8.78 -22.27
C SER A 197 -8.30 9.54 -21.27
N GLN A 198 -7.91 9.55 -19.98
CA GLN A 198 -8.70 10.07 -18.86
C GLN A 198 -10.11 9.44 -18.80
N SER A 199 -10.26 8.20 -19.29
CA SER A 199 -11.56 7.58 -19.53
C SER A 199 -12.40 7.39 -18.28
N SER A 200 -11.78 7.16 -17.12
CA SER A 200 -12.51 7.00 -15.85
C SER A 200 -12.80 8.31 -15.12
N ASP A 201 -12.20 9.44 -15.52
CA ASP A 201 -12.27 10.68 -14.75
C ASP A 201 -13.69 11.25 -14.69
N GLN A 202 -14.48 11.11 -15.76
CA GLN A 202 -15.89 11.50 -15.76
C GLN A 202 -16.72 10.70 -14.73
N ALA A 203 -16.44 9.40 -14.59
CA ALA A 203 -17.13 8.55 -13.62
C ALA A 203 -16.66 8.84 -12.18
N LYS A 204 -15.38 9.19 -12.01
CA LYS A 204 -14.77 9.51 -10.71
C LYS A 204 -15.18 10.87 -10.18
N LEU A 205 -15.31 11.87 -11.06
CA LEU A 205 -15.72 13.24 -10.74
C LEU A 205 -17.22 13.47 -10.99
N LYS A 206 -18.03 12.42 -10.86
CA LYS A 206 -19.44 12.48 -11.21
C LYS A 206 -20.18 13.55 -10.41
N LEU A 207 -20.94 14.38 -11.13
CA LEU A 207 -21.72 15.48 -10.58
C LEU A 207 -23.14 15.02 -10.26
N ARG A 208 -23.75 15.70 -9.27
CA ARG A 208 -25.15 15.51 -8.92
C ARG A 208 -26.03 15.95 -10.09
N LYS A 209 -27.02 15.13 -10.45
CA LYS A 209 -28.01 15.50 -11.46
C LYS A 209 -28.87 16.65 -10.94
N ARG A 210 -28.81 17.80 -11.62
CA ARG A 210 -29.61 19.00 -11.35
C ARG A 210 -30.28 19.43 -12.66
N SER A 211 -31.36 20.20 -12.55
CA SER A 211 -32.05 20.78 -13.71
C SER A 211 -31.12 21.71 -14.48
N ASP A 212 -30.33 22.50 -13.74
CA ASP A 212 -29.32 23.40 -14.30
C ASP A 212 -27.92 22.79 -14.09
N PRO A 213 -27.11 22.66 -15.15
CA PRO A 213 -25.73 22.20 -15.04
C PRO A 213 -24.92 23.12 -14.12
N ALA A 214 -24.12 22.54 -13.23
CA ALA A 214 -23.20 23.32 -12.42
C ALA A 214 -22.15 23.99 -13.30
N GLU A 215 -21.88 25.27 -13.04
CA GLU A 215 -20.84 26.02 -13.74
C GLU A 215 -19.44 25.44 -13.44
N ALA A 216 -18.53 25.56 -14.40
CA ALA A 216 -17.17 25.00 -14.28
C ALA A 216 -16.41 25.56 -13.07
N GLU A 217 -16.61 26.84 -12.72
CA GLU A 217 -15.95 27.45 -11.57
C GLU A 217 -16.47 26.90 -10.24
N VAL A 218 -17.76 26.58 -10.15
CA VAL A 218 -18.36 25.94 -8.97
C VAL A 218 -17.76 24.54 -8.79
N ILE A 219 -17.64 23.78 -9.88
CA ILE A 219 -17.03 22.45 -9.84
C ILE A 219 -15.56 22.55 -9.41
N ASN A 220 -14.77 23.43 -10.01
CA ASN A 220 -13.36 23.62 -9.68
C ASN A 220 -13.16 24.05 -8.22
N THR A 221 -14.01 24.97 -7.73
CA THR A 221 -13.99 25.40 -6.34
C THR A 221 -14.30 24.24 -5.39
N MET A 222 -15.29 23.40 -5.73
CA MET A 222 -15.63 22.24 -4.93
C MET A 222 -14.53 21.16 -4.94
N VAL A 223 -13.82 20.96 -6.07
CA VAL A 223 -12.65 20.07 -6.12
C VAL A 223 -11.52 20.59 -5.22
N ARG A 224 -11.26 21.91 -5.23
CA ARG A 224 -10.27 22.52 -4.31
C ARG A 224 -10.68 22.34 -2.84
N TYR A 225 -11.96 22.52 -2.53
CA TYR A 225 -12.52 22.28 -1.20
C TYR A 225 -12.33 20.83 -0.76
N ALA A 226 -12.71 19.86 -1.61
CA ALA A 226 -12.54 18.45 -1.35
C ALA A 226 -11.08 18.05 -1.04
N ARG A 227 -10.13 18.51 -1.88
CA ARG A 227 -8.69 18.29 -1.65
C ARG A 227 -8.22 18.89 -0.31
N LYS A 228 -8.76 20.06 0.07
CA LYS A 228 -8.48 20.70 1.36
C LYS A 228 -9.01 19.86 2.52
N CYS A 229 -10.27 19.42 2.48
CA CYS A 229 -10.88 18.58 3.53
C CYS A 229 -10.09 17.29 3.78
N ILE A 230 -9.67 16.61 2.71
CA ILE A 230 -8.85 15.39 2.80
C ILE A 230 -7.54 15.67 3.53
N ARG A 231 -6.87 16.77 3.18
CA ARG A 231 -5.60 17.17 3.80
C ARG A 231 -5.78 17.54 5.27
N GLU A 232 -6.82 18.31 5.60
CA GLU A 232 -7.11 18.73 6.97
C GLU A 232 -7.47 17.53 7.84
N PHE A 233 -8.38 16.67 7.38
CA PHE A 233 -8.74 15.44 8.10
C PHE A 233 -7.51 14.60 8.46
N ARG A 234 -6.57 14.45 7.52
CA ARG A 234 -5.31 13.74 7.77
C ARG A 234 -4.47 14.39 8.88
N VAL A 235 -4.35 15.71 8.88
CA VAL A 235 -3.61 16.44 9.93
C VAL A 235 -4.29 16.23 11.28
N PHE A 236 -5.61 16.39 11.35
CA PHE A 236 -6.35 16.26 12.59
C PHE A 236 -6.37 14.83 13.14
N LYS A 237 -6.46 13.82 12.27
CA LYS A 237 -6.37 12.40 12.67
C LYS A 237 -5.03 12.05 13.34
N ASN A 238 -3.95 12.72 12.92
CA ASN A 238 -2.63 12.52 13.50
C ASN A 238 -2.37 13.41 14.73
N SER A 239 -3.27 14.35 15.03
CA SER A 239 -3.32 15.03 16.32
C SER A 239 -4.25 14.27 17.28
N ASN A 240 -4.15 14.55 18.59
CA ASN A 240 -5.03 13.97 19.63
C ASN A 240 -6.48 14.51 19.55
N THR A 241 -7.01 14.68 18.34
CA THR A 241 -8.37 15.17 18.10
C THR A 241 -9.38 14.08 18.49
N PRO A 242 -10.47 14.43 19.20
CA PRO A 242 -11.52 13.49 19.53
C PRO A 242 -12.16 12.86 18.28
N ALA A 243 -12.47 11.57 18.37
CA ALA A 243 -13.09 10.83 17.27
C ALA A 243 -14.44 11.43 16.82
N SER A 244 -15.24 11.95 17.75
CA SER A 244 -16.50 12.64 17.43
C SER A 244 -16.29 13.86 16.54
N THR A 245 -15.26 14.66 16.81
CA THR A 245 -14.89 15.82 15.99
C THR A 245 -14.43 15.40 14.60
N LEU A 246 -13.67 14.30 14.50
CA LEU A 246 -13.28 13.75 13.19
C LEU A 246 -14.50 13.28 12.39
N LEU A 247 -15.50 12.68 13.05
CA LEU A 247 -16.75 12.28 12.40
C LEU A 247 -17.54 13.50 11.92
N GLU A 248 -17.69 14.53 12.76
CA GLU A 248 -18.36 15.79 12.41
C GLU A 248 -17.69 16.46 11.20
N MET A 249 -16.36 16.47 11.14
CA MET A 249 -15.63 16.98 9.98
C MET A 249 -15.97 16.21 8.69
N CYS A 250 -16.06 14.88 8.77
CA CYS A 250 -16.47 14.07 7.63
C CYS A 250 -17.90 14.41 7.20
N GLU A 251 -18.85 14.45 8.13
CA GLU A 251 -20.27 14.72 7.84
C GLU A 251 -20.47 16.10 7.23
N GLN A 252 -19.86 17.14 7.81
CA GLN A 252 -19.91 18.50 7.25
C GLN A 252 -19.33 18.57 5.84
N SER A 253 -18.20 17.89 5.59
CA SER A 253 -17.59 17.86 4.26
C SER A 253 -18.46 17.12 3.23
N LEU A 254 -19.14 16.05 3.65
CA LEU A 254 -20.05 15.28 2.81
C LEU A 254 -21.29 16.10 2.45
N ASP A 255 -21.84 16.85 3.40
CA ASP A 255 -23.00 17.71 3.17
C ASP A 255 -22.67 18.84 2.18
N GLU A 256 -21.55 19.54 2.39
CA GLU A 256 -21.09 20.63 1.52
C GLU A 256 -20.78 20.13 0.10
N MET A 257 -19.99 19.06 -0.02
CA MET A 257 -19.69 18.46 -1.32
C MET A 257 -20.93 17.89 -2.00
N GLY A 258 -21.88 17.36 -1.23
CA GLY A 258 -23.13 16.80 -1.71
C GLY A 258 -24.03 17.81 -2.45
N ALA A 259 -23.79 19.12 -2.31
CA ALA A 259 -24.47 20.14 -3.10
C ALA A 259 -24.10 20.09 -4.61
N VAL A 260 -22.92 19.55 -4.94
CA VAL A 260 -22.35 19.54 -6.30
C VAL A 260 -22.06 18.12 -6.77
N PHE A 261 -21.50 17.27 -5.92
CA PHE A 261 -21.05 15.93 -6.27
C PHE A 261 -22.13 14.86 -6.05
N ASP A 262 -22.14 13.85 -6.93
CA ASP A 262 -22.94 12.64 -6.74
C ASP A 262 -22.31 11.77 -5.63
N GLU A 263 -23.11 10.96 -4.92
CA GLU A 263 -22.58 10.06 -3.87
C GLU A 263 -21.47 9.12 -4.37
N SER A 264 -21.42 8.81 -5.67
CA SER A 264 -20.37 7.98 -6.27
C SER A 264 -19.09 8.74 -6.63
N ASN A 265 -19.03 10.05 -6.40
CA ASN A 265 -17.84 10.85 -6.60
C ASN A 265 -16.71 10.41 -5.66
N VAL A 266 -15.48 10.31 -6.16
CA VAL A 266 -14.33 9.80 -5.39
C VAL A 266 -14.02 10.60 -4.12
N TYR A 267 -14.29 11.90 -4.10
CA TYR A 267 -14.10 12.72 -2.90
C TYR A 267 -15.16 12.44 -1.83
N MET A 268 -16.42 12.22 -2.26
CA MET A 268 -17.49 11.75 -1.38
C MET A 268 -17.12 10.38 -0.79
N LEU A 269 -16.69 9.45 -1.63
CA LEU A 269 -16.29 8.11 -1.20
C LEU A 269 -15.09 8.14 -0.25
N HIS A 270 -14.13 9.04 -0.46
CA HIS A 270 -13.01 9.20 0.45
C HIS A 270 -13.48 9.62 1.84
N MET A 271 -14.32 10.66 1.94
CA MET A 271 -14.81 11.13 3.24
C MET A 271 -15.72 10.11 3.91
N MET A 272 -16.53 9.35 3.14
CA MET A 272 -17.27 8.20 3.67
C MET A 272 -16.33 7.12 4.22
N TYR A 273 -15.22 6.82 3.54
CA TYR A 273 -14.25 5.83 4.02
C TYR A 273 -13.56 6.29 5.30
N GLN A 274 -13.23 7.58 5.41
CA GLN A 274 -12.71 8.15 6.66
C GLN A 274 -13.74 8.07 7.79
N ALA A 275 -15.00 8.46 7.53
CA ALA A 275 -16.09 8.35 8.50
C ALA A 275 -16.31 6.90 8.97
N MET A 276 -16.29 5.94 8.05
CA MET A 276 -16.33 4.51 8.38
C MET A 276 -15.21 4.12 9.34
N GLY A 277 -13.97 4.57 9.08
CA GLY A 277 -12.83 4.31 9.96
C GLY A 277 -13.00 4.91 11.36
N VAL A 278 -13.59 6.10 11.45
CA VAL A 278 -13.90 6.75 12.73
C VAL A 278 -14.99 5.99 13.49
N CYS A 279 -16.06 5.55 12.81
CA CYS A 279 -17.10 4.72 13.42
C CYS A 279 -16.53 3.38 13.95
N LEU A 280 -15.64 2.74 13.19
CA LEU A 280 -14.95 1.53 13.65
C LEU A 280 -14.15 1.78 14.93
N TYR A 281 -13.41 2.90 15.00
CA TYR A 281 -12.66 3.28 16.20
C TYR A 281 -13.57 3.56 17.40
N MET A 282 -14.72 4.21 17.17
CA MET A 282 -15.72 4.51 18.19
C MET A 282 -16.56 3.30 18.61
N GLN A 283 -16.33 2.12 18.02
CA GLN A 283 -17.14 0.92 18.22
C GLN A 283 -18.63 1.15 17.89
N ASP A 284 -18.90 1.94 16.84
CA ASP A 284 -20.23 2.14 16.25
C ASP A 284 -20.39 1.26 14.99
N PRO A 285 -20.81 -0.02 15.12
CA PRO A 285 -20.93 -0.93 13.99
C PRO A 285 -22.01 -0.49 13.00
N ASP A 286 -23.10 0.11 13.48
CA ASP A 286 -24.17 0.62 12.62
C ASP A 286 -23.66 1.76 11.73
N GLY A 287 -22.92 2.72 12.30
CA GLY A 287 -22.28 3.79 11.53
C GLY A 287 -21.27 3.29 10.51
N ALA A 288 -20.39 2.37 10.93
CA ALA A 288 -19.40 1.78 10.04
C ALA A 288 -20.08 1.04 8.87
N LEU A 289 -21.17 0.32 9.15
CA LEU A 289 -21.91 -0.42 8.13
C LEU A 289 -22.65 0.53 7.16
N ARG A 290 -23.31 1.58 7.67
CA ARG A 290 -24.00 2.59 6.84
C ARG A 290 -23.07 3.19 5.78
N TYR A 291 -21.85 3.54 6.16
CA TYR A 291 -20.86 4.05 5.21
C TYR A 291 -20.28 2.95 4.32
N GLY A 292 -19.89 1.81 4.89
CA GLY A 292 -19.25 0.71 4.17
C GLY A 292 -20.11 0.14 3.04
N GLU A 293 -21.42 -0.05 3.25
CA GLU A 293 -22.34 -0.54 2.22
C GLU A 293 -22.47 0.43 1.03
N LYS A 294 -22.53 1.74 1.31
CA LYS A 294 -22.53 2.79 0.28
C LYS A 294 -21.24 2.76 -0.52
N ILE A 295 -20.09 2.70 0.15
CA ILE A 295 -18.77 2.69 -0.52
C ILE A 295 -18.65 1.44 -1.41
N ALA A 296 -19.01 0.27 -0.91
CA ALA A 296 -18.87 -0.99 -1.64
C ALA A 296 -19.64 -1.03 -2.96
N LYS A 297 -20.82 -0.38 -3.01
CA LYS A 297 -21.63 -0.23 -4.22
C LYS A 297 -20.89 0.50 -5.35
N TYR A 298 -20.10 1.50 -4.99
CA TYR A 298 -19.41 2.38 -5.95
C TYR A 298 -17.98 1.94 -6.23
N TYR A 299 -17.24 1.46 -5.22
CA TYR A 299 -15.88 0.93 -5.39
C TYR A 299 -15.82 -0.20 -6.42
N ARG A 300 -16.83 -1.09 -6.45
CA ARG A 300 -16.92 -2.16 -7.47
C ARG A 300 -16.93 -1.65 -8.92
N LYS A 301 -17.33 -0.39 -9.15
CA LYS A 301 -17.37 0.22 -10.49
C LYS A 301 -16.14 1.06 -10.81
N LEU A 302 -15.48 1.59 -9.79
CA LEU A 302 -14.37 2.54 -9.95
C LEU A 302 -12.99 1.87 -9.89
N TYR A 303 -12.86 0.78 -9.14
CA TYR A 303 -11.63 0.01 -9.09
C TYR A 303 -11.55 -1.02 -10.23
N PRO A 304 -10.32 -1.42 -10.62
CA PRO A 304 -10.10 -2.61 -11.43
C PRO A 304 -10.71 -3.85 -10.78
N ALA A 305 -11.02 -4.87 -11.60
CA ALA A 305 -11.68 -6.09 -11.16
C ALA A 305 -10.96 -6.79 -9.98
N TYR A 306 -9.62 -6.78 -10.00
CA TYR A 306 -8.79 -7.27 -8.91
C TYR A 306 -8.15 -6.07 -8.21
N SER A 307 -8.72 -5.68 -7.08
CA SER A 307 -8.26 -4.56 -6.26
C SER A 307 -8.19 -4.96 -4.80
N LEU A 308 -7.01 -4.78 -4.20
CA LEU A 308 -6.82 -5.01 -2.77
C LEU A 308 -7.70 -4.07 -1.93
N ASN A 309 -7.92 -2.83 -2.38
CA ASN A 309 -8.80 -1.86 -1.70
C ASN A 309 -10.25 -2.36 -1.64
N LEU A 310 -10.74 -2.96 -2.74
CA LEU A 310 -12.09 -3.53 -2.78
C LEU A 310 -12.17 -4.80 -1.92
N SER A 311 -11.15 -5.65 -1.95
CA SER A 311 -11.06 -6.85 -1.11
C SER A 311 -11.07 -6.50 0.39
N SER A 312 -10.23 -5.56 0.81
CA SER A 312 -10.15 -5.05 2.18
C SER A 312 -11.49 -4.51 2.68
N LEU A 313 -12.19 -3.73 1.86
CA LEU A 313 -13.52 -3.24 2.21
C LEU A 313 -14.53 -4.39 2.42
N TYR A 314 -14.49 -5.42 1.58
CA TYR A 314 -15.34 -6.60 1.77
C TYR A 314 -14.98 -7.37 3.04
N LEU A 315 -13.71 -7.51 3.40
CA LEU A 315 -13.30 -8.14 4.67
C LEU A 315 -13.84 -7.37 5.87
N LYS A 316 -13.69 -6.04 5.89
CA LYS A 316 -14.23 -5.16 6.94
C LYS A 316 -15.74 -5.29 7.08
N LEU A 317 -16.46 -5.27 5.96
CA LEU A 317 -17.92 -5.47 5.94
C LEU A 317 -18.33 -6.85 6.42
N GLY A 318 -17.63 -7.91 6.01
CA GLY A 318 -17.92 -9.27 6.46
C GLY A 318 -17.75 -9.41 7.97
N ARG A 319 -16.67 -8.85 8.54
CA ARG A 319 -16.43 -8.81 10.00
C ARG A 319 -17.50 -8.01 10.74
N LEU A 320 -17.95 -6.89 10.19
CA LEU A 320 -19.09 -6.13 10.74
C LEU A 320 -20.37 -6.96 10.74
N TYR A 321 -20.73 -7.59 9.62
CA TYR A 321 -21.92 -8.44 9.54
C TYR A 321 -21.85 -9.63 10.51
N PHE A 322 -20.68 -10.24 10.66
CA PHE A 322 -20.45 -11.32 11.62
C PHE A 322 -20.72 -10.85 13.06
N GLY A 323 -20.16 -9.70 13.45
CA GLY A 323 -20.38 -9.12 14.78
C GLY A 323 -21.84 -8.71 15.04
N MET A 324 -22.62 -8.46 13.98
CA MET A 324 -24.05 -8.14 14.05
C MET A 324 -24.95 -9.38 13.84
N GLU A 325 -24.39 -10.59 13.85
CA GLU A 325 -25.11 -11.87 13.65
C GLU A 325 -25.84 -11.99 12.29
N ARG A 326 -25.43 -11.19 11.29
CA ARG A 326 -25.97 -11.19 9.92
C ARG A 326 -25.21 -12.18 9.02
N ASN A 327 -25.34 -13.46 9.34
CA ASN A 327 -24.53 -14.53 8.75
C ASN A 327 -24.67 -14.65 7.22
N SER A 328 -25.86 -14.41 6.68
CA SER A 328 -26.09 -14.54 5.24
C SER A 328 -25.33 -13.49 4.43
N GLU A 329 -25.33 -12.24 4.91
CA GLU A 329 -24.63 -11.11 4.32
C GLU A 329 -23.13 -11.21 4.55
N CYS A 330 -22.72 -11.65 5.74
CA CYS A 330 -21.32 -11.96 6.06
C CYS A 330 -20.72 -12.92 5.02
N ILE A 331 -21.30 -14.11 4.86
CA ILE A 331 -20.82 -15.13 3.92
C ILE A 331 -20.83 -14.59 2.47
N SER A 332 -21.87 -13.85 2.09
CA SER A 332 -21.99 -13.26 0.75
C SER A 332 -20.86 -12.28 0.44
N VAL A 333 -20.47 -11.44 1.39
CA VAL A 333 -19.42 -10.45 1.20
C VAL A 333 -18.02 -11.06 1.34
N LEU A 334 -17.80 -11.96 2.29
CA LEU A 334 -16.53 -12.69 2.42
C LEU A 334 -16.21 -13.52 1.17
N LYS A 335 -17.21 -14.12 0.50
CA LYS A 335 -17.03 -14.77 -0.81
C LYS A 335 -16.47 -13.82 -1.87
N LYS A 336 -16.90 -12.55 -1.86
CA LYS A 336 -16.40 -11.54 -2.82
C LYS A 336 -14.97 -11.14 -2.52
N ALA A 337 -14.61 -10.96 -1.24
CA ALA A 337 -13.21 -10.76 -0.84
C ALA A 337 -12.35 -11.94 -1.30
N LYS A 338 -12.78 -13.16 -0.97
CA LYS A 338 -12.06 -14.40 -1.33
C LYS A 338 -11.79 -14.50 -2.82
N ALA A 339 -12.79 -14.22 -3.67
CA ALA A 339 -12.63 -14.29 -5.12
C ALA A 339 -11.51 -13.35 -5.64
N ILE A 340 -11.33 -12.18 -5.04
CA ILE A 340 -10.23 -11.26 -5.36
C ILE A 340 -8.91 -11.78 -4.78
N MET A 341 -8.93 -12.28 -3.55
CA MET A 341 -7.73 -12.78 -2.86
C MET A 341 -7.15 -14.04 -3.50
N GLU A 342 -7.98 -14.95 -4.03
CA GLU A 342 -7.50 -16.15 -4.72
C GLU A 342 -6.64 -15.81 -5.95
N VAL A 343 -6.90 -14.67 -6.61
CA VAL A 343 -6.10 -14.17 -7.73
C VAL A 343 -4.91 -13.36 -7.23
N THR A 344 -5.11 -12.43 -6.30
CA THR A 344 -4.07 -11.50 -5.86
C THR A 344 -3.03 -12.13 -4.92
N HIS A 345 -3.47 -12.98 -3.98
CA HIS A 345 -2.63 -13.67 -3.00
C HIS A 345 -2.36 -15.13 -3.38
N GLY A 346 -3.25 -15.75 -4.17
CA GLY A 346 -3.19 -17.17 -4.52
C GLY A 346 -4.03 -18.06 -3.61
N LYS A 347 -4.57 -19.15 -4.16
CA LYS A 347 -5.47 -20.07 -3.45
C LYS A 347 -4.91 -20.70 -2.18
N ASN A 348 -3.59 -20.89 -2.13
CA ASN A 348 -2.90 -21.53 -1.01
C ASN A 348 -2.33 -20.50 -0.01
N HIS A 349 -2.69 -19.22 -0.16
CA HIS A 349 -2.23 -18.17 0.76
C HIS A 349 -2.89 -18.31 2.12
N PHE A 350 -2.14 -18.03 3.20
CA PHE A 350 -2.60 -18.13 4.57
C PHE A 350 -3.95 -17.42 4.80
N TYR A 351 -4.04 -16.13 4.42
CA TYR A 351 -5.29 -15.37 4.54
C TYR A 351 -6.48 -15.94 3.76
N VAL A 352 -6.24 -16.57 2.60
CA VAL A 352 -7.31 -17.18 1.80
C VAL A 352 -7.82 -18.44 2.49
N THR A 353 -6.91 -19.26 3.02
CA THR A 353 -7.27 -20.47 3.75
C THR A 353 -7.95 -20.18 5.09
N GLU A 354 -7.54 -19.11 5.77
CA GLU A 354 -8.14 -18.68 7.03
C GLU A 354 -9.55 -18.12 6.80
N LEU A 355 -9.74 -17.34 5.74
CA LEU A 355 -11.06 -16.88 5.33
C LEU A 355 -12.03 -18.05 5.01
N ASP A 356 -11.52 -19.11 4.37
CA ASP A 356 -12.29 -20.34 4.13
C ASP A 356 -12.69 -21.07 5.42
N ARG A 357 -11.87 -20.98 6.46
CA ARG A 357 -12.19 -21.55 7.79
C ARG A 357 -13.29 -20.73 8.46
N GLN A 358 -13.15 -19.40 8.47
CA GLN A 358 -14.12 -18.48 9.06
C GLN A 358 -15.52 -18.58 8.45
N MET A 359 -15.62 -18.90 7.16
CA MET A 359 -16.93 -19.05 6.50
C MET A 359 -17.60 -20.42 6.71
N LYS A 360 -16.91 -21.39 7.31
CA LYS A 360 -17.42 -22.73 7.61
C LYS A 360 -17.88 -22.88 9.06
N GLU A 361 -17.34 -22.04 9.94
CA GLU A 361 -17.76 -21.86 11.34
C GLU A 361 -19.05 -21.03 11.38
#